data_AF-A0A178X6U8-F1
#
_entry.id   AF-A0A178X6U8-F1
#
_cell.length_a   1.000
_cell.length_b   1.000
_cell.length_c   1.000
_cell.angle_alpha   90.00
_cell.angle_beta   90.00
_cell.angle_gamma   90.00
#
_symmetry.space_group_name_H-M   'P 1'
#
loop_
_entity.id
_entity.type
_entity.pdbx_description
1 polymer ?
#
loop_
_entity_poly.entity_id
_entity_poly.type
_entity_poly.pdbx_seq_one_letter_code
_entity_poly.pdbx_strand_id
1 'polypeptide(L)'
;MEGFRPAADTDYICLAVGGSGASRRHQLQPAYEVLAALVGGIPGSLLYERLRKELGAAYQLQTINTAFSDCGAWRVLAGTTPAEAAAVEKAIFACLDQVASGRLPEGAFEFAIAQCRGAVLIDNEDPVSRAYLTGARACDELPGESPVRRMESAFKTIDADMVAESAHRVLETYVAVSS
;
A
#
# COMPACT_ATOMS: atom_id res chain seq x y z
N MET A 1 -13.29 -4.54 19.91
CA MET A 1 -12.64 -3.46 19.14
C MET A 1 -13.58 -2.27 19.24
N GLU A 2 -13.27 -1.28 20.08
CA GLU A 2 -14.07 -0.05 20.15
C GLU A 2 -13.94 0.70 18.82
N GLY A 3 -15.08 1.07 18.22
CA GLY A 3 -15.12 1.70 16.90
C GLY A 3 -14.60 3.13 16.89
N PHE A 4 -14.03 3.53 15.76
CA PHE A 4 -13.54 4.86 15.44
C PHE A 4 -14.59 5.98 15.66
N ARG A 5 -14.17 7.14 16.20
CA ARG A 5 -15.00 8.35 16.42
C ARG A 5 -14.24 9.63 16.00
N PRO A 6 -14.68 10.36 14.96
CA PRO A 6 -14.03 11.60 14.53
C PRO A 6 -14.33 12.80 15.45
N ALA A 7 -13.47 13.84 15.38
CA ALA A 7 -13.66 15.11 16.09
C ALA A 7 -14.82 15.93 15.49
N ALA A 8 -15.56 16.67 16.34
CA ALA A 8 -16.94 17.05 16.07
C ALA A 8 -17.18 18.35 15.25
N ASP A 9 -16.19 18.94 14.57
CA ASP A 9 -16.36 20.27 13.95
C ASP A 9 -15.55 20.50 12.65
N THR A 10 -15.38 19.46 11.82
CA THR A 10 -14.71 19.59 10.52
C THR A 10 -15.57 19.03 9.38
N ASP A 11 -15.62 19.75 8.25
CA ASP A 11 -16.30 19.26 7.03
C ASP A 11 -15.51 18.13 6.34
N TYR A 12 -14.25 17.95 6.73
CA TYR A 12 -13.32 17.00 6.14
C TYR A 12 -12.36 16.46 7.19
N ILE A 13 -12.04 15.18 7.09
CA ILE A 13 -11.02 14.52 7.89
C ILE A 13 -10.06 13.75 7.00
N CYS A 14 -8.85 13.56 7.49
CA CYS A 14 -7.89 12.62 6.91
C CYS A 14 -7.84 11.38 7.81
N LEU A 15 -8.19 10.23 7.24
CA LEU A 15 -8.08 8.93 7.86
C LEU A 15 -6.77 8.27 7.40
N ALA A 16 -5.94 7.84 8.35
CA ALA A 16 -4.79 6.99 8.10
C ALA A 16 -5.06 5.60 8.68
N VAL A 17 -5.06 4.60 7.81
CA VAL A 17 -5.41 3.22 8.13
C VAL A 17 -4.32 2.29 7.67
N GLY A 18 -3.88 1.36 8.50
CA GLY A 18 -2.88 0.40 8.05
C GLY A 18 -2.27 -0.38 9.20
N GLY A 19 -1.05 -0.84 9.01
CA GLY A 19 -0.34 -1.65 9.99
C GLY A 19 1.15 -1.73 9.67
N SER A 20 1.80 -2.72 10.26
CA SER A 20 3.23 -2.97 10.08
C SER A 20 3.53 -3.39 8.65
N GLY A 21 4.48 -2.69 8.04
CA GLY A 21 5.14 -3.08 6.80
C GLY A 21 6.34 -3.98 7.07
N ALA A 22 7.09 -4.32 6.03
CA ALA A 22 8.35 -5.05 6.15
C ALA A 22 9.55 -4.10 6.13
N SER A 23 10.64 -4.50 6.81
CA SER A 23 11.93 -3.82 6.66
C SER A 23 12.53 -4.02 5.27
N ARG A 24 13.47 -3.16 4.87
CA ARG A 24 14.16 -3.23 3.56
C ARG A 24 14.93 -4.51 3.33
N ARG A 25 15.24 -5.25 4.40
CA ARG A 25 15.94 -6.54 4.40
C ARG A 25 14.98 -7.73 4.36
N HIS A 26 13.70 -7.52 4.64
CA HIS A 26 12.72 -8.60 4.72
C HIS A 26 12.38 -9.15 3.32
N GLN A 27 12.28 -10.47 3.18
CA GLN A 27 12.01 -11.14 1.89
C GLN A 27 10.67 -10.72 1.25
N LEU A 28 9.66 -10.45 2.08
CA LEU A 28 8.35 -9.97 1.63
C LEU A 28 8.33 -8.48 1.23
N GLN A 29 9.40 -7.70 1.42
CA GLN A 29 9.36 -6.26 1.12
C GLN A 29 8.79 -5.93 -0.28
N PRO A 30 9.15 -6.66 -1.35
CA PRO A 30 8.55 -6.41 -2.66
C PRO A 30 7.05 -6.75 -2.73
N ALA A 31 6.57 -7.73 -1.96
CA ALA A 31 5.16 -8.08 -1.89
C ALA A 31 4.32 -6.96 -1.22
N TYR A 32 4.88 -6.21 -0.27
CA TYR A 32 4.22 -5.02 0.30
C TYR A 32 4.08 -3.86 -0.70
N GLU A 33 5.00 -3.73 -1.67
CA GLU A 33 4.85 -2.76 -2.77
C GLU A 33 3.71 -3.17 -3.70
N VAL A 34 3.64 -4.45 -4.06
CA VAL A 34 2.54 -4.98 -4.89
C VAL A 34 1.21 -4.88 -4.16
N LEU A 35 1.17 -5.16 -2.85
CA LEU A 35 0.00 -4.94 -2.02
C LEU A 35 -0.46 -3.48 -2.07
N ALA A 36 0.47 -2.52 -2.00
CA ALA A 36 0.14 -1.10 -2.09
C ALA A 36 -0.49 -0.74 -3.44
N ALA A 37 0.04 -1.27 -4.55
CA ALA A 37 -0.51 -1.05 -5.89
C ALA A 37 -1.87 -1.73 -6.10
N LEU A 38 -2.03 -2.96 -5.60
CA LEU A 38 -3.25 -3.75 -5.71
C LEU A 38 -4.41 -3.09 -4.94
N VAL A 39 -4.14 -2.65 -3.72
CA VAL A 39 -5.13 -1.97 -2.88
C VAL A 39 -5.36 -0.52 -3.33
N GLY A 40 -4.36 0.11 -3.96
CA GLY A 40 -4.13 1.54 -4.17
C GLY A 40 -5.27 2.48 -4.58
N GLY A 41 -4.93 3.75 -4.81
CA GLY A 41 -5.90 4.83 -5.05
C GLY A 41 -6.07 5.25 -6.51
N ILE A 42 -5.78 4.38 -7.49
CA ILE A 42 -5.83 4.73 -8.92
C ILE A 42 -6.82 3.84 -9.69
N PRO A 43 -7.34 4.26 -10.86
CA PRO A 43 -8.25 3.43 -11.64
C PRO A 43 -7.71 2.01 -11.86
N GLY A 44 -8.53 0.99 -11.57
CA GLY A 44 -8.16 -0.43 -11.66
C GLY A 44 -7.68 -1.08 -10.36
N SER A 45 -7.37 -0.32 -9.31
CA SER A 45 -7.10 -0.89 -7.97
C SER A 45 -8.38 -1.10 -7.16
N LEU A 46 -8.29 -1.98 -6.15
CA LEU A 46 -9.47 -2.42 -5.38
C LEU A 46 -10.19 -1.26 -4.68
N LEU A 47 -9.46 -0.36 -4.01
CA LEU A 47 -10.11 0.75 -3.31
C LEU A 47 -10.61 1.85 -4.24
N TYR A 48 -10.00 2.04 -5.42
CA TYR A 48 -10.54 3.01 -6.35
C TYR A 48 -11.91 2.59 -6.85
N GLU A 49 -12.08 1.33 -7.25
CA GLU A 49 -13.38 0.80 -7.65
C GLU A 49 -14.40 0.94 -6.51
N ARG A 50 -14.02 0.53 -5.29
CA ARG A 50 -14.93 0.53 -4.15
C ARG A 50 -15.27 1.93 -3.62
N LEU A 51 -14.27 2.75 -3.32
CA LEU A 51 -14.46 4.04 -2.65
C LEU A 51 -14.79 5.18 -3.62
N ARG A 52 -14.23 5.18 -4.83
CA ARG A 52 -14.45 6.26 -5.80
C ARG A 52 -15.62 5.98 -6.73
N LYS A 53 -15.74 4.75 -7.26
CA LYS A 53 -16.80 4.45 -8.23
C LYS A 53 -18.11 4.01 -7.59
N GLU A 54 -18.06 3.11 -6.62
CA GLU A 54 -19.29 2.54 -6.03
C GLU A 54 -19.87 3.41 -4.90
N LEU A 55 -19.02 3.91 -3.99
CA LEU A 55 -19.47 4.61 -2.79
C LEU A 55 -19.38 6.14 -2.89
N GLY A 56 -18.50 6.69 -3.73
CA GLY A 56 -18.29 8.14 -3.83
C GLY A 56 -17.76 8.80 -2.54
N ALA A 57 -17.20 8.01 -1.61
CA ALA A 57 -16.98 8.41 -0.21
C ALA A 57 -15.53 8.83 0.12
N ALA A 58 -14.60 8.79 -0.85
CA ALA A 58 -13.22 9.24 -0.64
C ALA A 58 -12.79 10.21 -1.75
N TYR A 59 -12.42 11.44 -1.37
CA TYR A 59 -12.00 12.47 -2.32
C TYR A 59 -10.52 12.37 -2.64
N GLN A 60 -9.72 12.02 -1.63
CA GLN A 60 -8.30 11.73 -1.73
C GLN A 60 -8.07 10.31 -1.25
N LEU A 61 -7.28 9.54 -2.01
CA LEU A 61 -6.96 8.16 -1.67
C LEU A 61 -5.54 7.87 -2.10
N GLN A 62 -4.69 7.51 -1.16
CA GLN A 62 -3.31 7.14 -1.41
C GLN A 62 -2.96 5.92 -0.59
N THR A 63 -2.20 4.99 -1.17
CA THR A 63 -1.64 3.86 -0.46
C THR A 63 -0.13 3.97 -0.47
N ILE A 64 0.47 3.78 0.70
CA ILE A 64 1.86 4.07 0.97
C ILE A 64 2.47 2.86 1.66
N ASN A 65 3.50 2.30 1.06
CA ASN A 65 4.43 1.40 1.72
C ASN A 65 5.71 2.17 2.07
N THR A 66 6.22 2.00 3.28
CA THR A 66 7.51 2.57 3.68
C THR A 66 8.31 1.49 4.38
N ALA A 67 9.44 1.11 3.80
CA ALA A 67 10.37 0.15 4.39
C ALA A 67 11.56 0.90 5.01
N PHE A 68 11.76 0.71 6.32
CA PHE A 68 12.93 1.18 7.06
C PHE A 68 13.99 0.07 7.19
N SER A 69 15.09 0.34 7.87
CA SER A 69 16.21 -0.61 8.01
C SER A 69 15.82 -1.86 8.84
N ASP A 70 15.03 -1.68 9.89
CA ASP A 70 14.64 -2.68 10.88
C ASP A 70 13.12 -2.97 10.92
N CYS A 71 12.30 -2.02 10.50
CA CYS A 71 10.84 -2.12 10.48
C CYS A 71 10.23 -1.55 9.18
N GLY A 72 8.90 -1.54 9.09
CA GLY A 72 8.18 -0.93 7.98
C GLY A 72 6.78 -0.48 8.39
N ALA A 73 6.15 0.34 7.56
CA ALA A 73 4.78 0.78 7.74
C ALA A 73 4.04 0.72 6.39
N TRP A 74 2.87 0.10 6.38
CA TRP A 74 1.98 0.05 5.23
C TRP A 74 0.66 0.70 5.59
N ARG A 75 0.17 1.63 4.77
CA ARG A 75 -1.01 2.45 5.12
C ARG A 75 -1.74 3.03 3.92
N VAL A 76 -3.05 3.19 4.08
CA VAL A 76 -3.93 3.98 3.24
C VAL A 76 -4.21 5.32 3.92
N LEU A 77 -4.03 6.41 3.19
CA LEU A 77 -4.50 7.73 3.56
C LEU A 77 -5.76 8.03 2.74
N ALA A 78 -6.86 8.29 3.42
CA ALA A 78 -8.16 8.56 2.80
C ALA A 78 -8.73 9.86 3.34
N GLY A 79 -9.09 10.76 2.44
CA GLY A 79 -9.76 12.01 2.76
C GLY A 79 -11.26 11.91 2.53
N THR A 80 -12.05 12.18 3.55
CA THR A 80 -13.50 11.92 3.58
C THR A 80 -14.22 12.84 4.57
N THR A 81 -15.55 12.76 4.62
CA THR A 81 -16.36 13.47 5.63
C THR A 81 -16.39 12.68 6.95
N PRO A 82 -16.59 13.33 8.11
CA PRO A 82 -16.75 12.61 9.38
C PRO A 82 -17.87 11.56 9.37
N ALA A 83 -18.94 11.83 8.63
CA ALA A 83 -20.09 10.93 8.51
C ALA A 83 -19.75 9.62 7.76
N GLU A 84 -18.84 9.70 6.79
CA GLU A 84 -18.45 8.57 5.94
C GLU A 84 -17.21 7.83 6.46
N ALA A 85 -16.47 8.41 7.39
CA ALA A 85 -15.21 7.90 7.92
C ALA A 85 -15.23 6.42 8.31
N ALA A 86 -16.24 6.00 9.07
CA ALA A 86 -16.38 4.60 9.49
C ALA A 86 -16.69 3.66 8.31
N ALA A 87 -17.42 4.15 7.29
CA ALA A 87 -17.69 3.37 6.08
C ALA A 87 -16.42 3.22 5.22
N VAL A 88 -15.62 4.29 5.12
CA VAL A 88 -14.33 4.28 4.43
C VAL A 88 -13.34 3.34 5.11
N GLU A 89 -13.18 3.43 6.43
CA GLU A 89 -12.35 2.50 7.21
C GLU A 89 -12.77 1.05 6.97
N LYS A 90 -14.07 0.76 7.07
CA LYS A 90 -14.61 -0.58 6.85
C LYS A 90 -14.34 -1.10 5.44
N ALA A 91 -14.41 -0.23 4.42
CA ALA A 91 -14.08 -0.61 3.05
C ALA A 91 -12.59 -0.92 2.89
N ILE A 92 -11.70 -0.12 3.51
CA ILE A 92 -10.25 -0.39 3.53
C ILE A 92 -9.96 -1.74 4.19
N PHE A 93 -10.53 -2.00 5.35
CA PHE A 93 -10.40 -3.28 6.04
C PHE A 93 -10.88 -4.44 5.16
N ALA A 94 -12.07 -4.32 4.56
CA ALA A 94 -12.66 -5.37 3.73
C ALA A 94 -11.80 -5.68 2.49
N CYS A 95 -11.20 -4.66 1.86
CA CYS A 95 -10.28 -4.88 0.74
C CYS A 95 -9.01 -5.60 1.20
N LEU A 96 -8.43 -5.22 2.34
CA LEU A 96 -7.27 -5.94 2.90
C LEU A 96 -7.61 -7.40 3.26
N ASP A 97 -8.77 -7.64 3.87
CA ASP A 97 -9.25 -9.00 4.20
C ASP A 97 -9.50 -9.84 2.94
N GLN A 98 -10.03 -9.22 1.88
CA GLN A 98 -10.20 -9.87 0.58
C GLN A 98 -8.86 -10.32 0.00
N VAL A 99 -7.84 -9.45 0.01
CA VAL A 99 -6.49 -9.77 -0.46
C VAL A 99 -5.85 -10.85 0.42
N ALA A 100 -5.96 -10.71 1.75
CA ALA A 100 -5.45 -11.67 2.72
C ALA A 100 -6.05 -13.07 2.50
N SER A 101 -7.33 -13.13 2.17
CA SER A 101 -8.03 -14.38 1.86
C SER A 101 -7.74 -14.95 0.46
N GLY A 102 -6.87 -14.33 -0.33
CA GLY A 102 -6.56 -14.75 -1.70
C GLY A 102 -7.71 -14.54 -2.70
N ARG A 103 -8.77 -13.80 -2.34
CA ARG A 103 -9.96 -13.61 -3.16
C ARG A 103 -9.80 -12.43 -4.13
N LEU A 104 -8.80 -12.50 -5.00
CA LEU A 104 -8.53 -11.44 -5.97
C LEU A 104 -9.44 -11.54 -7.19
N PRO A 105 -9.93 -10.41 -7.73
CA PRO A 105 -10.52 -10.39 -9.08
C PRO A 105 -9.52 -10.87 -10.12
N GLU A 106 -10.02 -11.48 -11.19
CA GLU A 106 -9.18 -11.93 -12.31
C GLU A 106 -8.37 -10.77 -12.90
N GLY A 107 -7.07 -11.00 -13.11
CA GLY A 107 -6.15 -9.99 -13.67
C GLY A 107 -5.70 -8.89 -12.69
N ALA A 108 -6.24 -8.82 -11.47
CA ALA A 108 -5.92 -7.75 -10.53
C ALA A 108 -4.45 -7.79 -10.07
N PHE A 109 -3.89 -8.99 -9.87
CA PHE A 109 -2.50 -9.17 -9.50
C PHE A 109 -1.56 -8.74 -10.64
N GLU A 110 -1.84 -9.19 -11.87
CA GLU A 110 -1.08 -8.85 -13.07
C GLU A 110 -1.11 -7.34 -13.33
N PHE A 111 -2.28 -6.73 -13.14
CA PHE A 111 -2.44 -5.27 -13.21
C PHE A 111 -1.56 -4.55 -12.18
N ALA A 112 -1.57 -5.00 -10.92
CA ALA A 112 -0.74 -4.43 -9.87
C ALA A 112 0.76 -4.54 -10.20
N ILE A 113 1.21 -5.70 -10.69
CA ILE A 113 2.60 -5.89 -11.14
C ILE A 113 2.96 -4.93 -12.28
N ALA A 114 2.08 -4.79 -13.27
CA ALA A 114 2.29 -3.87 -14.38
C ALA A 114 2.37 -2.40 -13.91
N GLN A 115 1.50 -2.02 -12.98
CA GLN A 115 1.51 -0.70 -12.35
C GLN A 115 2.84 -0.44 -11.61
N CYS A 116 3.29 -1.37 -10.77
CA CYS A 116 4.56 -1.22 -10.06
C CYS A 116 5.76 -1.12 -11.03
N ARG A 117 5.76 -1.89 -12.13
CA ARG A 117 6.80 -1.78 -13.17
C ARG A 117 6.84 -0.38 -13.79
N GLY A 118 5.67 0.16 -14.15
CA GLY A 118 5.56 1.51 -14.71
C GLY A 118 6.05 2.58 -13.72
N ALA A 119 5.59 2.51 -12.47
CA ALA A 119 5.99 3.45 -11.42
C ALA A 119 7.50 3.43 -11.18
N VAL A 120 8.11 2.25 -11.05
CA VAL A 120 9.56 2.12 -10.83
C VAL A 120 10.37 2.71 -11.99
N LEU A 121 9.92 2.59 -13.24
CA LEU A 121 10.61 3.20 -14.37
C LEU A 121 10.55 4.73 -14.31
N ILE A 122 9.35 5.29 -14.09
CA ILE A 122 9.10 6.75 -14.04
C ILE A 122 9.85 7.38 -12.85
N ASP A 123 9.73 6.80 -11.66
CA ASP A 123 10.37 7.32 -10.44
C ASP A 123 11.90 7.31 -10.50
N ASN A 124 12.46 6.53 -11.44
CA ASN A 124 13.89 6.41 -11.66
C ASN A 124 14.35 7.07 -12.98
N GLU A 125 13.58 8.00 -13.55
CA GLU A 125 14.10 8.87 -14.62
C GLU A 125 15.04 9.96 -14.07
N ASP A 126 14.83 10.37 -12.82
CA ASP A 126 15.68 11.34 -12.13
C ASP A 126 16.94 10.67 -11.51
N PRO A 127 18.16 11.09 -11.90
CA PRO A 127 19.39 10.53 -11.36
C PRO A 127 19.58 10.78 -9.86
N VAL A 128 19.04 11.87 -9.30
CA VAL A 128 19.16 12.17 -7.86
C VAL A 128 18.33 11.19 -7.05
N SER A 129 17.07 10.95 -7.43
CA SER A 129 16.17 9.97 -6.82
C SER A 129 16.76 8.55 -6.89
N ARG A 130 17.33 8.17 -8.04
CA ARG A 130 18.06 6.91 -8.19
C ARG A 130 19.23 6.77 -7.24
N ALA A 131 20.06 7.81 -7.15
CA ALA A 131 21.23 7.82 -6.28
C ALA A 131 20.81 7.71 -4.80
N TYR A 132 19.76 8.44 -4.40
CA TYR A 132 19.20 8.37 -3.05
C TYR A 132 18.72 6.96 -2.70
N LEU A 133 17.91 6.32 -3.55
CA LEU A 133 17.38 4.98 -3.28
C LEU A 133 18.49 3.92 -3.23
N THR A 134 19.50 4.03 -4.10
CA THR A 134 20.65 3.12 -4.10
C THR A 134 21.51 3.33 -2.84
N GLY A 135 21.74 4.59 -2.46
CA GLY A 135 22.48 4.97 -1.25
C GLY A 135 21.79 4.49 0.02
N ALA A 136 20.47 4.66 0.13
CA ALA A 136 19.69 4.20 1.29
C ALA A 136 19.84 2.69 1.52
N ARG A 137 19.94 1.88 0.45
CA ARG A 137 20.21 0.44 0.56
C ARG A 137 21.64 0.13 0.94
N ALA A 138 22.61 0.87 0.40
CA ALA A 138 24.01 0.72 0.76
C ALA A 138 24.26 1.00 2.26
N CYS A 139 23.56 1.98 2.84
CA CYS A 139 23.57 2.22 4.29
C CYS A 139 23.07 1.03 5.12
N ASP A 140 22.19 0.20 4.53
CA ASP A 140 21.73 -1.06 5.13
C ASP A 140 22.55 -2.27 4.65
N GLU A 141 23.77 -2.08 4.13
CA GLU A 141 24.63 -3.18 3.66
C GLU A 141 23.95 -4.11 2.63
N LEU A 142 22.93 -3.59 1.94
CA LEU A 142 22.23 -4.30 0.88
C LEU A 142 22.94 -4.06 -0.45
N PRO A 143 22.81 -4.97 -1.43
CA PRO A 143 23.42 -4.78 -2.75
C PRO A 143 23.04 -3.43 -3.36
N GLY A 144 24.05 -2.69 -3.83
CA GLY A 144 23.94 -1.40 -4.52
C GLY A 144 23.42 -1.55 -5.95
N GLU A 145 22.38 -2.35 -6.14
CA GLU A 145 21.76 -2.59 -7.44
C GLU A 145 20.82 -1.44 -7.81
N SER A 146 20.70 -1.19 -9.12
CA SER A 146 19.71 -0.24 -9.65
C SER A 146 18.30 -0.60 -9.14
N PRO A 147 17.51 0.37 -8.64
CA PRO A 147 16.13 0.12 -8.18
C PRO A 147 15.27 -0.60 -9.22
N VAL A 148 15.45 -0.27 -10.50
CA VAL A 148 14.75 -0.91 -11.63
C VAL A 148 15.09 -2.39 -11.73
N ARG A 149 16.38 -2.75 -11.81
CA ARG A 149 16.83 -4.15 -11.93
C ARG A 149 16.42 -5.01 -10.74
N ARG A 150 16.50 -4.42 -9.55
CA ARG A 150 16.08 -5.08 -8.31
C ARG A 150 14.60 -5.43 -8.37
N MET A 151 13.75 -4.48 -8.78
CA MET A 151 12.32 -4.73 -8.85
C MET A 151 11.96 -5.71 -9.97
N GLU A 152 12.60 -5.61 -11.14
CA GLU A 152 12.44 -6.60 -12.22
C GLU A 152 12.78 -8.02 -11.76
N SER A 153 13.82 -8.17 -10.94
CA SER A 153 14.21 -9.46 -10.37
C SER A 153 13.19 -9.93 -9.35
N ALA A 154 12.71 -9.04 -8.47
CA ALA A 154 11.68 -9.36 -7.49
C ALA A 154 10.35 -9.79 -8.15
N PHE A 155 9.92 -9.13 -9.23
CA PHE A 155 8.69 -9.50 -9.94
C PHE A 155 8.74 -10.87 -10.62
N LYS A 156 9.91 -11.52 -10.71
CA LYS A 156 10.01 -12.91 -11.20
C LYS A 156 9.72 -13.93 -10.10
N THR A 157 9.78 -13.51 -8.84
CA THR A 157 9.67 -14.40 -7.68
C THR A 157 8.45 -14.11 -6.82
N ILE A 158 7.86 -12.91 -6.92
CA ILE A 158 6.62 -12.57 -6.20
C ILE A 158 5.44 -13.29 -6.84
N ASP A 159 4.61 -13.90 -6.00
CA ASP A 159 3.32 -14.45 -6.36
C ASP A 159 2.19 -13.83 -5.52
N ALA A 160 0.95 -14.23 -5.81
CA ALA A 160 -0.23 -13.75 -5.10
C ALA A 160 -0.29 -14.20 -3.63
N ASP A 161 0.31 -15.35 -3.30
CA ASP A 161 0.31 -15.88 -1.93
C ASP A 161 1.19 -15.03 -1.01
N MET A 162 2.36 -14.58 -1.49
CA MET A 162 3.21 -13.63 -0.75
C MET A 162 2.51 -12.29 -0.50
N VAL A 163 1.67 -11.83 -1.44
CA VAL A 163 0.87 -10.61 -1.28
C VAL A 163 -0.25 -10.83 -0.26
N ALA A 164 -0.91 -11.98 -0.29
CA ALA A 164 -1.93 -12.38 0.68
C ALA A 164 -1.35 -12.50 2.10
N GLU A 165 -0.15 -13.08 2.24
CA GLU A 165 0.59 -13.12 3.51
C GLU A 165 0.92 -11.71 4.00
N SER A 166 1.38 -10.83 3.11
CA SER A 166 1.67 -9.43 3.46
C SER A 166 0.42 -8.71 3.95
N ALA A 167 -0.74 -8.93 3.32
CA ALA A 167 -2.01 -8.37 3.77
C ALA A 167 -2.44 -8.90 5.14
N HIS A 168 -2.28 -10.20 5.40
CA HIS A 168 -2.51 -10.80 6.72
C HIS A 168 -1.69 -10.10 7.81
N ARG A 169 -0.39 -9.90 7.57
CA ARG A 169 0.51 -9.23 8.54
C ARG A 169 0.15 -7.77 8.80
N VAL A 170 -0.36 -7.06 7.79
CA VAL A 170 -0.90 -5.71 7.98
C VAL A 170 -2.13 -5.77 8.91
N LEU A 171 -3.04 -6.73 8.67
CA LEU A 171 -4.27 -6.89 9.46
C LEU A 171 -4.00 -7.27 10.92
N GLU A 172 -2.96 -8.05 11.21
CA GLU A 172 -2.56 -8.40 12.58
C GLU A 172 -2.22 -7.18 13.45
N THR A 173 -1.72 -6.12 12.83
CA THR A 173 -1.31 -4.88 13.50
C THR A 173 -2.14 -3.69 13.04
N TYR A 174 -3.38 -3.95 12.62
CA TYR A 174 -4.25 -2.96 12.03
C TYR A 174 -4.61 -1.84 13.01
N VAL A 175 -4.41 -0.60 12.58
CA VAL A 175 -4.73 0.61 13.32
C VAL A 175 -5.34 1.61 12.35
N ALA A 176 -6.37 2.31 12.82
CA ALA A 176 -6.98 3.45 12.15
C ALA A 176 -6.88 4.69 13.05
N VAL A 177 -6.40 5.80 12.49
CA VAL A 177 -6.32 7.10 13.17
C VAL A 177 -6.84 8.20 12.25
N SER A 178 -7.41 9.25 12.82
CA SER A 178 -7.77 10.46 12.08
C SER A 178 -7.27 11.70 12.79
N SER A 179 -6.98 12.73 12.00
CA SER A 179 -6.78 14.11 12.48
C SER A 179 -8.05 14.93 12.32
#